data_AF-A0A2S2KPM0-F1
#
_entry.id   AF-A0A2S2KPM0-F1
#
_cell.length_a   1.000
_cell.length_b   1.000
_cell.length_c   1.000
_cell.angle_alpha   90.00
_cell.angle_beta   90.00
_cell.angle_gamma   90.00
#
_symmetry.space_group_name_H-M   'P 1'
#
loop_
_entity.id
_entity.type
_entity.pdbx_description
1 polymer ?
#
loop_
_entity_poly.entity_id
_entity_poly.type
_entity_poly.pdbx_seq_one_letter_code
_entity_poly.pdbx_strand_id
1 'polypeptide(L)'
;MTDDEGPKSIKFEILDKIAALIAAAFGLVAALAWNDAIKALFKEIFGTTDQLGPMIGYAVVVTVIAVILTIFIARAASKAKSIITRTYSCSLCDFKSEVQSEFMEHVTKKHAANDDKFLSK
;
A
#
# COMPACT_ATOMS: atom_id res chain seq x y z
N MET A 1 -6.71 -23.75 5.21
CA MET A 1 -5.86 -23.77 4.01
C MET A 1 -4.49 -23.33 4.44
N THR A 2 -3.57 -24.28 4.60
CA THR A 2 -2.15 -24.00 4.65
C THR A 2 -1.78 -23.49 3.26
N ASP A 3 -1.46 -22.21 3.20
CA ASP A 3 -0.61 -21.59 2.19
C ASP A 3 0.65 -22.45 2.04
N ASP A 4 0.59 -23.42 1.14
CA ASP A 4 1.73 -24.17 0.61
C ASP A 4 2.55 -23.20 -0.26
N GLU A 5 3.24 -22.27 0.40
CA GLU A 5 4.36 -21.59 -0.19
C GLU A 5 5.50 -22.61 -0.23
N GLY A 6 5.61 -23.34 -1.35
CA GLY A 6 6.80 -24.13 -1.64
C GLY A 6 8.06 -23.29 -1.39
N PRO A 7 9.15 -23.87 -0.86
CA PRO A 7 10.25 -23.12 -0.25
C PRO A 7 10.73 -22.02 -1.21
N LYS A 8 10.40 -20.76 -0.89
CA LYS A 8 10.89 -19.59 -1.62
C LYS A 8 12.39 -19.74 -1.65
N SER A 9 12.95 -19.93 -2.85
CA SER A 9 14.39 -20.19 -2.93
C SER A 9 15.11 -19.05 -2.23
N ILE A 10 16.10 -19.33 -1.38
CA ILE A 10 16.87 -18.31 -0.64
C ILE A 10 17.27 -17.14 -1.57
N LYS A 11 17.56 -17.43 -2.85
CA LYS A 11 17.88 -16.44 -3.88
C LYS A 11 16.76 -15.43 -4.11
N PHE A 12 15.50 -15.86 -4.17
CA PHE A 12 14.35 -14.97 -4.34
C PHE A 12 14.18 -14.03 -3.15
N GLU A 13 14.32 -14.54 -1.93
CA GLU A 13 14.21 -13.71 -0.73
C GLU A 13 15.35 -12.67 -0.66
N ILE A 14 16.58 -13.08 -0.97
CA ILE A 14 17.73 -12.15 -1.05
C ILE A 14 17.47 -11.06 -2.11
N LEU A 15 16.99 -11.43 -3.30
CA LEU A 15 16.67 -10.47 -4.36
C LEU A 15 15.57 -9.48 -3.95
N ASP A 16 14.51 -9.95 -3.28
CA ASP A 16 13.43 -9.11 -2.76
C ASP A 16 13.94 -8.08 -1.74
N LYS A 17 14.77 -8.52 -0.78
CA LYS A 17 15.35 -7.61 0.22
C LYS A 17 16.33 -6.62 -0.41
N ILE A 18 17.17 -7.06 -1.33
CA ILE A 18 18.09 -6.16 -2.04
C ILE A 18 17.30 -5.14 -2.86
N ALA A 19 16.25 -5.54 -3.56
CA ALA A 19 15.39 -4.63 -4.31
C ALA A 19 14.74 -3.58 -3.40
N ALA A 20 14.21 -3.98 -2.24
CA ALA A 20 13.65 -3.07 -1.27
C ALA A 20 14.68 -2.07 -0.71
N LEU A 21 15.90 -2.54 -0.39
CA LEU A 21 16.99 -1.69 0.09
C LEU A 21 17.44 -0.68 -0.98
N ILE A 22 17.57 -1.13 -2.22
CA ILE A 22 17.92 -0.30 -3.37
C ILE A 22 16.84 0.76 -3.59
N ALA A 23 15.56 0.36 -3.61
CA ALA A 23 14.43 1.28 -3.78
C ALA A 23 14.38 2.33 -2.66
N ALA A 24 14.65 1.94 -1.40
CA ALA A 24 14.72 2.85 -0.27
C ALA A 24 15.90 3.84 -0.40
N ALA A 25 17.08 3.35 -0.78
CA ALA A 25 18.27 4.19 -0.99
C ALA A 25 18.04 5.22 -2.12
N PHE A 26 17.52 4.78 -3.27
CA PHE A 26 17.18 5.70 -4.36
C PHE A 26 16.03 6.63 -4.01
N GLY A 27 15.04 6.18 -3.22
CA GLY A 27 13.98 7.04 -2.70
C GLY A 27 14.53 8.18 -1.85
N LEU A 28 15.52 7.90 -0.99
CA LEU A 28 16.21 8.92 -0.20
C LEU A 28 16.99 9.89 -1.10
N VAL A 29 17.79 9.38 -2.04
CA VAL A 29 18.56 10.21 -2.97
C VAL A 29 17.63 11.12 -3.80
N ALA A 30 16.53 10.58 -4.30
CA ALA A 30 15.53 11.33 -5.06
C ALA A 30 14.89 12.45 -4.21
N ALA A 31 14.55 12.17 -2.95
CA ALA A 31 13.99 13.16 -2.05
C ALA A 31 14.96 14.33 -1.80
N LEU A 32 16.26 14.04 -1.60
CA LEU A 32 17.28 15.08 -1.44
C LEU A 32 17.47 15.90 -2.72
N ALA A 33 17.58 15.23 -3.88
CA ALA A 33 17.77 15.90 -5.15
C ALA A 33 16.60 16.84 -5.51
N TRP A 34 15.35 16.43 -5.23
CA TRP A 34 14.17 17.26 -5.49
C TRP A 34 14.08 18.47 -4.56
N ASN A 35 14.48 18.34 -3.28
CA ASN A 35 14.57 19.48 -2.38
C ASN A 35 15.51 20.56 -2.93
N ASP A 36 16.69 20.16 -3.39
CA ASP A 36 17.68 21.12 -3.92
C ASP A 36 17.25 21.68 -5.27
N ALA A 37 16.65 20.87 -6.14
CA ALA A 37 16.12 21.31 -7.43
C ALA A 37 15.01 22.36 -7.26
N ILE A 38 14.06 22.15 -6.35
CA ILE A 38 12.99 23.14 -6.08
C ILE A 38 13.59 24.44 -5.55
N LYS A 39 14.57 24.39 -4.63
CA LYS A 39 15.24 25.59 -4.13
C LYS A 39 15.97 26.35 -5.23
N ALA A 40 16.67 25.63 -6.13
CA ALA A 40 17.34 26.24 -7.28
C ALA A 40 16.34 26.91 -8.24
N LEU A 41 15.21 26.27 -8.52
CA LEU A 41 14.12 26.86 -9.31
C LEU A 41 13.57 28.14 -8.66
N PHE A 42 13.35 28.12 -7.35
CA PHE A 42 12.91 29.31 -6.62
C PHE A 42 13.94 30.44 -6.68
N LYS A 43 15.23 30.11 -6.63
CA LYS A 43 16.32 31.09 -6.79
C LYS A 43 16.29 31.74 -8.17
N GLU A 44 16.07 30.96 -9.22
CA GLU A 44 16.02 31.46 -10.59
C GLU A 44 14.81 32.37 -10.82
N ILE A 45 13.65 32.03 -10.23
CA ILE A 45 12.39 32.76 -10.46
C ILE A 45 12.28 34.01 -9.57
N PHE A 46 12.69 33.92 -8.30
CA PHE A 46 12.46 34.96 -7.29
C PHE A 46 13.74 35.68 -6.83
N GLY A 47 14.91 35.30 -7.35
CA GLY A 47 16.19 35.91 -6.98
C GLY A 47 16.77 35.33 -5.69
N THR A 48 17.13 36.18 -4.73
CA THR A 48 17.83 35.73 -3.51
C THR A 48 16.94 34.87 -2.60
N THR A 49 17.27 33.59 -2.48
CA THR A 49 16.58 32.61 -1.63
C THR A 49 16.65 32.92 -0.12
N ASP A 50 17.54 33.83 0.28
CA ASP A 50 17.75 34.24 1.67
C ASP A 50 16.72 35.26 2.16
N GLN A 51 15.86 35.76 1.27
CA GLN A 51 14.75 36.63 1.66
C GLN A 51 13.59 35.80 2.23
N LEU A 52 12.91 36.36 3.24
CA LEU A 52 11.80 35.72 3.92
C LEU A 52 10.65 35.32 2.96
N GLY A 53 10.42 36.12 1.91
CA GLY A 53 9.39 35.87 0.89
C GLY A 53 9.58 34.53 0.15
N PRO A 54 10.72 34.33 -0.56
CA PRO A 54 11.06 33.07 -1.22
C PRO A 54 11.00 31.83 -0.30
N MET A 55 11.41 31.93 0.97
CA MET A 55 11.33 30.81 1.92
C MET A 55 9.88 30.41 2.23
N ILE A 56 9.00 31.39 2.43
CA ILE A 56 7.57 31.15 2.66
C ILE A 56 6.93 30.55 1.38
N GLY A 57 7.29 31.07 0.21
CA GLY A 57 6.83 30.54 -1.07
C GLY A 57 7.23 29.07 -1.28
N TYR A 58 8.48 28.73 -0.99
CA TYR A 58 8.99 27.36 -1.02
C TYR A 58 8.18 26.45 -0.09
N ALA A 59 7.98 26.85 1.16
CA ALA A 59 7.24 26.06 2.15
C ALA A 59 5.79 25.78 1.72
N VAL A 60 5.09 26.80 1.21
CA VAL A 60 3.71 26.64 0.72
C VAL A 60 3.66 25.68 -0.46
N VAL A 61 4.54 25.83 -1.46
CA VAL A 61 4.55 24.96 -2.64
C VAL A 61 4.83 23.51 -2.27
N VAL A 62 5.83 23.25 -1.42
CA VAL A 62 6.14 21.88 -0.98
C VAL A 62 4.98 21.27 -0.20
N THR A 63 4.29 22.06 0.64
CA THR A 63 3.12 21.57 1.40
C THR A 63 1.95 21.23 0.48
N VAL A 64 1.67 22.06 -0.52
CA VAL A 64 0.61 21.79 -1.52
C VAL A 64 0.92 20.49 -2.27
N ILE A 65 2.16 20.33 -2.75
CA ILE A 65 2.60 19.10 -3.43
C ILE A 65 2.44 17.89 -2.50
N ALA A 66 2.87 17.98 -1.24
CA ALA A 66 2.76 16.89 -0.27
C ALA A 66 1.31 16.48 -0.01
N VAL A 67 0.39 17.43 0.14
CA VAL A 67 -1.04 17.15 0.34
C VAL A 67 -1.62 16.46 -0.89
N ILE A 68 -1.32 16.96 -2.09
CA ILE A 68 -1.78 16.37 -3.35
C ILE A 68 -1.30 14.92 -3.46
N LEU A 69 0.00 14.67 -3.29
CA LEU A 69 0.57 13.32 -3.35
C LEU A 69 -0.03 12.39 -2.30
N THR A 70 -0.24 12.87 -1.06
CA THR A 70 -0.86 12.09 0.01
C THR A 70 -2.28 11.67 -0.35
N ILE A 71 -3.08 12.57 -0.92
CA ILE A 71 -4.44 12.27 -1.39
C ILE A 71 -4.42 11.24 -2.52
N PHE A 72 -3.48 11.36 -3.47
CA PHE A 72 -3.34 10.38 -4.55
C PHE A 72 -3.01 8.99 -4.04
N ILE A 73 -2.06 8.88 -3.10
CA ILE A 73 -1.68 7.60 -2.48
C ILE A 73 -2.86 7.01 -1.70
N ALA A 74 -3.57 7.81 -0.89
CA ALA A 74 -4.73 7.37 -0.14
C ALA A 74 -5.85 6.82 -1.06
N ARG A 75 -6.09 7.49 -2.19
CA ARG A 75 -7.05 7.04 -3.21
C ARG A 75 -6.58 5.76 -3.92
N ALA A 76 -5.31 5.68 -4.30
CA ALA A 76 -4.75 4.49 -4.94
C ALA A 76 -4.82 3.26 -4.01
N ALA A 77 -4.46 3.43 -2.73
CA ALA A 77 -4.56 2.39 -1.72
C ALA A 77 -6.01 1.92 -1.51
N SER A 78 -6.97 2.85 -1.46
CA SER A 78 -8.39 2.52 -1.32
C SER A 78 -8.91 1.73 -2.53
N LYS A 79 -8.51 2.11 -3.75
CA LYS A 79 -8.86 1.39 -4.98
C LYS A 79 -8.22 0.01 -5.01
N ALA A 80 -6.95 -0.12 -4.63
CA ALA A 80 -6.27 -1.41 -4.52
C ALA A 80 -6.98 -2.33 -3.50
N LYS A 81 -7.38 -1.79 -2.33
CA LYS A 81 -8.14 -2.55 -1.33
C LYS A 81 -9.41 -3.16 -1.94
N SER A 82 -10.20 -2.38 -2.68
CA SER A 82 -11.43 -2.87 -3.32
C SER A 82 -11.21 -3.95 -4.39
N ILE A 83 -10.03 -3.99 -5.01
CA ILE A 83 -9.68 -5.02 -6.02
C ILE A 83 -9.20 -6.31 -5.34
N ILE A 84 -8.57 -6.19 -4.17
CA ILE A 84 -7.92 -7.31 -3.45
C ILE A 84 -8.86 -7.93 -2.41
N THR A 85 -9.99 -7.30 -2.05
CA THR A 85 -10.91 -7.85 -1.04
C THR A 85 -11.57 -9.13 -1.55
N ARG A 86 -11.17 -10.28 -1.01
CA ARG A 86 -11.87 -11.55 -1.22
C ARG A 86 -13.04 -11.64 -0.24
N THR A 87 -14.26 -11.41 -0.72
CA THR A 87 -15.47 -11.67 0.07
C THR A 87 -15.72 -13.18 0.12
N TYR A 88 -15.69 -13.76 1.31
CA TYR A 88 -16.13 -15.14 1.54
C TYR A 88 -17.64 -15.12 1.82
N SER A 89 -18.42 -15.84 1.01
CA SER A 89 -19.86 -16.00 1.22
C SER A 89 -20.19 -17.42 1.66
N CYS A 90 -21.06 -17.55 2.66
CA CYS A 90 -21.64 -18.85 2.99
C CYS A 90 -22.57 -19.31 1.87
N SER A 91 -22.54 -20.60 1.54
CA SER A 91 -23.44 -21.22 0.56
C SER A 91 -24.77 -21.65 1.16
N LEU A 92 -24.87 -21.71 2.49
CA LEU A 92 -26.03 -22.19 3.23
C LEU A 92 -26.91 -21.06 3.78
N CYS A 93 -26.38 -19.84 3.89
CA CYS A 93 -27.11 -18.67 4.36
C CYS A 93 -26.51 -17.37 3.79
N ASP A 94 -27.14 -16.22 4.06
CA ASP A 94 -26.74 -14.90 3.56
C ASP A 94 -25.51 -14.28 4.26
N PHE A 95 -24.76 -15.06 5.05
CA PHE A 95 -23.57 -14.57 5.75
C PHE A 95 -22.41 -14.30 4.77
N LYS A 96 -21.76 -13.14 4.92
CA LYS A 96 -20.58 -12.71 4.16
C LYS A 96 -19.54 -12.11 5.10
N SER A 97 -18.26 -12.42 4.91
CA SER A 97 -17.15 -11.77 5.63
C SER A 97 -15.95 -11.55 4.70
N GLU A 98 -15.14 -10.54 5.00
CA GLU A 98 -13.85 -10.26 4.36
C GLU A 98 -12.70 -11.03 5.03
N VAL A 99 -12.96 -11.67 6.19
CA VAL A 99 -11.96 -12.35 7.02
C VAL A 99 -12.20 -13.86 6.98
N GLN A 100 -11.20 -14.63 6.56
CA GLN A 100 -11.31 -16.08 6.42
C GLN A 100 -11.58 -16.78 7.78
N SER A 101 -10.97 -16.33 8.86
CA SER A 101 -11.16 -16.93 10.20
C SER A 101 -12.60 -16.79 10.68
N GLU A 102 -13.22 -15.61 10.49
CA GLU A 102 -14.63 -15.39 10.81
C GLU A 102 -15.56 -16.27 9.98
N PHE A 103 -15.25 -16.45 8.69
CA PHE A 103 -16.00 -17.35 7.82
C PHE A 103 -15.94 -18.81 8.30
N MET A 104 -14.74 -19.31 8.60
CA MET A 104 -14.57 -20.68 9.09
C MET A 104 -15.24 -20.87 10.45
N GLU A 105 -15.12 -19.90 11.36
CA GLU A 105 -15.81 -19.94 12.64
C GLU A 105 -17.33 -19.98 12.46
N HIS A 106 -17.89 -19.17 11.57
CA HIS A 106 -19.31 -19.17 11.26
C HIS A 106 -19.77 -20.53 10.73
N VAL A 107 -19.10 -21.07 9.71
CA VAL A 107 -19.46 -22.36 9.11
C VAL A 107 -19.38 -23.47 10.14
N THR A 108 -18.32 -23.52 10.95
CA THR A 108 -18.19 -24.55 11.99
C THR A 108 -19.22 -24.37 13.11
N LYS A 109 -19.48 -23.16 13.59
CA LYS A 109 -20.43 -22.95 14.70
C LYS A 109 -21.90 -23.08 14.28
N LYS A 110 -22.24 -22.72 13.04
CA LYS A 110 -23.63 -22.67 12.56
C LYS A 110 -23.99 -23.81 11.62
N HIS A 111 -23.00 -24.46 11.00
CA HIS A 111 -23.21 -25.42 9.92
C HIS A 111 -22.33 -26.68 9.97
N ALA A 112 -21.57 -26.95 11.05
CA ALA A 112 -20.72 -28.15 11.18
C ALA A 112 -21.46 -29.51 11.16
N ALA A 113 -22.78 -29.53 11.02
CA ALA A 113 -23.60 -30.74 11.13
C ALA A 113 -24.15 -31.27 9.79
N ASN A 114 -23.63 -30.83 8.64
CA ASN A 114 -24.11 -31.24 7.31
C ASN A 114 -22.96 -31.56 6.34
N ASP A 115 -21.92 -32.23 6.86
CA ASP A 115 -20.64 -32.53 6.18
C ASP A 115 -20.76 -33.59 5.06
N ASP A 116 -21.91 -34.23 4.90
CA ASP A 116 -22.11 -35.34 3.95
C ASP A 116 -22.53 -34.89 2.53
N LYS A 117 -22.84 -33.60 2.31
CA LYS A 117 -23.25 -33.10 0.97
C LYS A 117 -22.16 -32.37 0.19
N PHE A 118 -21.02 -32.04 0.81
CA PHE A 118 -19.98 -31.21 0.19
C PHE A 118 -18.79 -31.96 -0.44
N LEU A 119 -18.78 -33.31 -0.42
CA LEU A 119 -17.71 -34.14 -1.00
C LEU A 119 -18.15 -35.06 -2.13
N SER A 120 -19.29 -34.81 -2.77
CA SER A 120 -19.71 -35.52 -3.96
C SER A 120 -20.17 -34.56 -5.06
N LYS A 121 -19.21 -34.04 -5.83
CA LYS A 121 -19.17 -34.09 -7.30
C LYS A 121 -18.17 -33.07 -7.87
#